data_AF-A0A0G1NDM9-F1
#
_entry.id   AF-A0A0G1NDM9-F1
#
_cell.length_a   1.000
_cell.length_b   1.000
_cell.length_c   1.000
_cell.angle_alpha   90.00
_cell.angle_beta   90.00
_cell.angle_gamma   90.00
#
_symmetry.space_group_name_H-M   'P 1'
#
loop_
_entity.id
_entity.type
_entity.pdbx_description
1 polymer ?
#
loop_
_entity_poly.entity_id
_entity_poly.type
_entity_poly.pdbx_seq_one_letter_code
_entity_poly.pdbx_strand_id
1 'polypeptide(L)'
;MAEGFLSTLPLNNDRLNVKTPLNTEPLSSLFPFVSFDLTSNSGVLYGINTHNNSLVLFDRFQLENANSVVFGKSGGGKSYTIKLEILRSLVFDTQVIIIDPEDEYRYLAETVGGSAIKISINSPHHINPLDLPTPKEDETPADVFKSHLLDLTGLMKLLLGEMTPEEGSILDEALIETYALKDINPNTDFSKSAPPLLSDLQSVLEGLTGGESLAIRLRKYTHGTFAGFLNNPTNDSDKKNATQEITDS
;
A
#
# COMPACT_ATOMS: atom_id res chain seq x y z
N MET A 1 7.49 -55.02 43.54
CA MET A 1 6.17 -54.56 43.04
C MET A 1 5.87 -53.11 43.40
N ALA A 2 5.98 -52.70 44.67
CA ALA A 2 5.66 -51.33 45.10
C ALA A 2 6.47 -50.24 44.35
N GLU A 3 7.77 -50.45 44.17
CA GLU A 3 8.62 -49.47 43.46
C GLU A 3 8.26 -49.33 41.98
N GLY A 4 7.91 -50.44 41.30
CA GLY A 4 7.46 -50.40 39.91
C GLY A 4 6.13 -49.68 39.73
N PHE A 5 5.19 -49.84 40.67
CA PHE A 5 3.95 -49.06 40.66
C PHE A 5 4.20 -47.57 40.91
N LEU A 6 5.13 -47.22 41.81
CA LEU A 6 5.45 -45.83 42.12
C LEU A 6 6.20 -45.13 40.98
N SER A 7 7.05 -45.86 40.24
CA SER A 7 7.76 -45.37 39.06
C SER A 7 6.86 -45.05 37.86
N THR A 8 5.70 -45.70 37.74
CA THR A 8 4.76 -45.46 36.63
C THR A 8 3.73 -44.37 36.93
N LEU A 9 3.72 -43.81 38.13
CA LEU A 9 2.86 -42.67 38.46
C LEU A 9 3.34 -41.41 37.72
N PRO A 10 2.43 -40.49 37.31
CA PRO A 10 2.76 -39.24 36.63
C PRO A 10 3.33 -38.18 37.61
N LEU A 11 4.17 -38.62 38.55
CA LEU A 11 4.81 -37.81 39.58
C LEU A 11 6.27 -37.49 39.22
N ASN A 12 6.70 -37.84 38.00
CA ASN A 12 8.06 -37.65 37.49
C ASN A 12 9.15 -38.19 38.45
N ASN A 13 8.89 -39.35 39.06
CA ASN A 13 9.77 -39.96 40.05
C ASN A 13 9.97 -41.44 39.72
N ASP A 14 10.92 -41.72 38.83
CA ASP A 14 11.31 -43.09 38.51
C ASP A 14 12.31 -43.61 39.55
N ARG A 15 11.80 -44.45 40.47
CA ARG A 15 12.58 -45.11 41.52
C ARG A 15 13.34 -46.34 41.03
N LEU A 16 12.95 -46.91 39.89
CA LEU A 16 13.59 -48.06 39.29
C LEU A 16 14.84 -47.66 38.48
N ASN A 17 14.83 -46.45 37.89
CA ASN A 17 15.95 -45.87 37.14
C ASN A 17 16.53 -46.82 36.07
N VAL A 18 15.67 -47.65 35.48
CA VAL A 18 16.04 -48.61 34.43
C VAL A 18 15.98 -47.88 33.10
N LYS A 19 17.14 -47.60 32.52
CA LYS A 19 17.25 -46.88 31.26
C LYS A 19 17.51 -47.85 30.12
N THR A 20 16.69 -47.76 29.07
CA THR A 20 16.98 -48.41 27.79
C THR A 20 17.65 -47.39 26.87
N PRO A 21 18.89 -47.63 26.41
CA PRO A 21 19.50 -46.77 25.41
C PRO A 21 18.69 -46.86 24.10
N LEU A 22 18.27 -45.72 23.59
CA LEU A 22 17.58 -45.59 22.31
C LEU A 22 18.38 -44.67 21.41
N ASN A 23 18.46 -45.03 20.13
CA ASN A 23 18.99 -44.14 19.11
C ASN A 23 18.00 -42.97 18.89
N THR A 24 18.51 -41.83 18.42
CA THR A 24 17.72 -40.60 18.21
C THR A 24 16.52 -40.81 17.26
N GLU A 25 16.65 -41.73 16.30
CA GLU A 25 15.62 -42.04 15.30
C GLU A 25 14.37 -42.69 15.92
N PRO A 26 14.44 -43.82 16.67
CA PRO A 26 13.32 -44.32 17.48
C PRO A 26 12.74 -43.28 18.45
N LEU A 27 13.61 -42.49 19.10
CA LEU A 27 13.19 -41.46 20.06
C LEU A 27 12.32 -40.38 19.40
N SER A 28 12.57 -40.07 18.13
CA SER A 28 11.79 -39.07 17.38
C SER A 28 10.34 -39.48 17.11
N SER A 29 10.04 -40.80 17.07
CA SER A 29 8.67 -41.29 16.86
C SER A 29 7.76 -41.17 18.09
N LEU A 30 8.34 -40.96 19.28
CA LEU A 30 7.62 -40.75 20.53
C LEU A 30 7.15 -39.30 20.72
N PHE A 31 7.69 -38.37 19.94
CA PHE A 31 7.16 -37.02 19.80
C PHE A 31 6.29 -37.01 18.55
N PRO A 32 4.95 -36.96 18.65
CA PRO A 32 4.14 -36.73 17.47
C PRO A 32 4.57 -35.37 16.90
N PHE A 33 5.16 -35.38 15.70
CA PHE A 33 5.49 -34.17 14.97
C PHE A 33 4.19 -33.41 14.75
N VAL A 34 3.90 -32.44 15.62
CA VAL A 34 2.79 -31.52 15.43
C VAL A 34 3.21 -30.61 14.28
N SER A 35 2.96 -31.04 13.03
CA SER A 35 3.07 -30.15 11.90
C SER A 35 1.92 -29.14 12.01
N PHE A 36 2.24 -27.87 12.18
CA PHE A 36 1.25 -26.82 12.06
C PHE A 36 0.74 -26.80 10.62
N ASP A 37 -0.52 -27.21 10.42
CA ASP A 37 -1.21 -27.04 9.15
C ASP A 37 -1.79 -25.63 9.09
N LEU A 38 -1.40 -24.86 8.08
CA LEU A 38 -1.98 -23.56 7.77
C LEU A 38 -3.08 -23.75 6.72
N THR A 39 -4.13 -24.46 7.12
CA THR A 39 -5.27 -24.80 6.27
C THR A 39 -6.56 -24.35 6.95
N SER A 40 -7.23 -23.38 6.34
CA SER A 40 -8.60 -22.95 6.65
C SER A 40 -9.57 -23.59 5.65
N ASN A 41 -10.87 -23.55 5.96
CA ASN A 41 -11.94 -23.97 5.05
C ASN A 41 -12.36 -22.87 4.06
N SER A 42 -11.69 -21.71 4.08
CA SER A 42 -12.03 -20.54 3.26
C SER A 42 -10.78 -19.74 2.88
N GLY A 43 -10.89 -18.99 1.78
CA GLY A 43 -9.84 -18.13 1.25
C GLY A 43 -9.16 -18.69 0.00
N VAL A 44 -7.94 -18.22 -0.24
CA VAL A 44 -7.19 -18.54 -1.47
C VAL A 44 -6.17 -19.64 -1.21
N LEU A 45 -5.98 -20.51 -2.20
CA LEU A 45 -4.90 -21.48 -2.20
C LEU A 45 -3.58 -20.73 -2.43
N TYR A 46 -2.62 -20.82 -1.50
CA TYR A 46 -1.28 -20.26 -1.66
C TYR A 46 -0.30 -21.29 -2.22
N GLY A 47 -0.44 -22.55 -1.83
CA GLY A 47 0.46 -23.61 -2.30
C GLY A 47 0.26 -24.93 -1.58
N ILE A 48 1.29 -25.76 -1.62
CA ILE A 48 1.32 -27.08 -1.00
C ILE A 48 2.46 -27.09 0.00
N ASN A 49 2.19 -27.58 1.21
CA ASN A 49 3.21 -27.82 2.21
C ASN A 49 4.10 -28.99 1.74
N THR A 50 5.39 -28.73 1.59
CA THR A 50 6.34 -29.72 1.04
C THR A 50 6.69 -30.85 2.01
N HIS A 51 6.35 -30.71 3.30
CA HIS A 51 6.64 -31.72 4.32
C HIS A 51 5.57 -32.79 4.41
N ASN A 52 4.30 -32.41 4.30
CA ASN A 52 3.16 -33.30 4.51
C ASN A 52 2.16 -33.31 3.33
N ASN A 53 2.44 -32.58 2.25
CA ASN A 53 1.59 -32.43 1.07
C ASN A 53 0.20 -31.84 1.36
N SER A 54 -0.01 -31.21 2.52
CA SER A 54 -1.26 -30.51 2.83
C SER A 54 -1.37 -29.21 2.03
N LEU A 55 -2.60 -28.73 1.84
CA LEU A 55 -2.85 -27.47 1.13
C LEU A 55 -2.62 -26.29 2.08
N VAL A 56 -1.85 -25.31 1.64
CA VAL A 56 -1.78 -24.00 2.32
C VAL A 56 -2.91 -23.14 1.74
N LEU A 57 -4.02 -23.08 2.46
CA LEU A 57 -5.25 -22.39 2.02
C LEU A 57 -5.76 -21.55 3.18
N PHE A 58 -5.85 -20.24 3.01
CA PHE A 58 -6.46 -19.38 4.02
C PHE A 58 -6.90 -18.05 3.43
N ASP A 59 -7.80 -17.38 4.14
CA ASP A 59 -8.21 -16.01 3.84
C ASP A 59 -7.36 -15.04 4.67
N ARG A 60 -6.48 -14.30 3.99
CA ARG A 60 -5.61 -13.29 4.60
C ARG A 60 -6.42 -12.18 5.28
N PHE A 61 -7.63 -11.88 4.80
CA PHE A 61 -8.48 -10.84 5.39
C PHE A 61 -9.15 -11.26 6.70
N GLN A 62 -9.08 -12.55 7.08
CA GLN A 62 -9.53 -13.04 8.40
C GLN A 62 -8.43 -12.95 9.48
N LEU A 63 -7.21 -12.59 9.11
CA LEU A 63 -6.12 -12.38 10.06
C LEU A 63 -6.29 -11.03 10.77
N GLU A 64 -5.69 -10.91 11.95
CA GLU A 64 -5.66 -9.63 12.71
C GLU A 64 -5.10 -8.48 11.86
N ASN A 65 -4.12 -8.78 11.01
CA ASN A 65 -3.61 -7.85 10.02
C ASN A 65 -3.59 -8.54 8.65
N ALA A 66 -4.28 -7.93 7.69
CA ALA A 66 -4.33 -8.45 6.34
C ALA A 66 -3.04 -8.19 5.56
N ASN A 67 -2.12 -7.32 5.99
CA ASN A 67 -0.95 -6.94 5.19
C ASN A 67 -0.05 -8.14 4.85
N SER A 68 0.49 -8.16 3.62
CA SER A 68 1.42 -9.18 3.13
C SER A 68 2.68 -8.54 2.58
N VAL A 69 3.83 -9.19 2.80
CA VAL A 69 5.12 -8.78 2.23
C VAL A 69 5.75 -9.99 1.54
N VAL A 70 6.03 -9.86 0.25
CA VAL A 70 6.59 -10.95 -0.57
C VAL A 70 8.04 -10.63 -0.94
N PHE A 71 8.97 -11.44 -0.45
CA PHE A 71 10.39 -11.34 -0.79
C PHE A 71 10.78 -12.44 -1.78
N GLY A 72 11.57 -12.07 -2.80
CA GLY A 72 12.08 -13.03 -3.76
C GLY A 72 13.24 -12.45 -4.56
N LYS A 73 14.22 -13.29 -4.91
CA LYS A 73 15.27 -12.93 -5.87
C LYS A 73 14.66 -12.78 -7.26
N SER A 74 15.33 -12.05 -8.15
CA SER A 74 14.95 -12.03 -9.57
C SER A 74 14.91 -13.46 -10.13
N GLY A 75 13.86 -13.79 -10.87
CA GLY A 75 13.58 -15.16 -11.35
C GLY A 75 13.04 -16.14 -10.29
N GLY A 76 12.92 -15.74 -9.03
CA GLY A 76 12.47 -16.61 -7.92
C GLY A 76 10.95 -16.86 -7.86
N GLY A 77 10.18 -16.42 -8.86
CA GLY A 77 8.73 -16.62 -8.92
C GLY A 77 7.88 -15.55 -8.19
N LYS A 78 8.47 -14.45 -7.73
CA LYS A 78 7.76 -13.34 -7.04
C LYS A 78 6.53 -12.86 -7.82
N SER A 79 6.73 -12.39 -9.07
CA SER A 79 5.65 -11.86 -9.89
C SER A 79 4.62 -12.94 -10.24
N TYR A 80 5.03 -14.21 -10.40
CA TYR A 80 4.11 -15.32 -10.63
C TYR A 80 3.19 -15.56 -9.43
N THR A 81 3.76 -15.61 -8.22
CA THR A 81 2.98 -15.77 -6.97
C THR A 81 1.98 -14.63 -6.79
N ILE A 82 2.41 -13.38 -7.00
CA ILE A 82 1.53 -12.21 -6.86
C ILE A 82 0.41 -12.22 -7.92
N LYS A 83 0.72 -12.51 -9.19
CA LYS A 83 -0.30 -12.60 -10.26
C LYS A 83 -1.35 -13.68 -9.95
N LEU A 84 -0.93 -14.83 -9.42
CA LEU A 84 -1.85 -15.87 -8.98
C LEU A 84 -2.71 -15.43 -7.80
N GLU A 85 -2.14 -14.76 -6.81
CA GLU A 85 -2.88 -14.23 -5.67
C GLU A 85 -3.92 -13.21 -6.12
N ILE A 86 -3.56 -12.30 -7.02
CA ILE A 86 -4.48 -11.33 -7.64
C ILE A 86 -5.64 -12.05 -8.32
N LEU A 87 -5.34 -12.99 -9.24
CA LEU A 87 -6.37 -13.74 -9.96
C LEU A 87 -7.32 -14.48 -9.02
N ARG A 88 -6.78 -15.10 -7.96
CA ARG A 88 -7.59 -15.80 -6.96
C ARG A 88 -8.43 -14.84 -6.13
N SER A 89 -7.88 -13.68 -5.76
CA SER A 89 -8.59 -12.66 -4.99
C SER A 89 -9.74 -12.04 -5.80
N LEU A 90 -9.56 -11.84 -7.11
CA LEU A 90 -10.61 -11.36 -8.01
C LEU A 90 -11.82 -12.32 -8.07
N VAL A 91 -11.62 -13.63 -7.90
CA VAL A 91 -12.72 -14.62 -7.81
C VAL A 91 -13.56 -14.41 -6.55
N PHE A 92 -12.98 -13.82 -5.50
CA PHE A 92 -13.67 -13.45 -4.26
C PHE A 92 -14.10 -11.97 -4.27
N ASP A 93 -14.34 -11.39 -5.45
CA ASP A 93 -14.79 -10.00 -5.63
C ASP A 93 -13.89 -8.95 -4.96
N THR A 94 -12.62 -9.27 -4.75
CA THR A 94 -11.65 -8.33 -4.16
C THR A 94 -11.23 -7.30 -5.20
N GLN A 95 -11.33 -6.02 -4.86
CA GLN A 95 -10.77 -4.94 -5.69
C GLN A 95 -9.25 -4.93 -5.58
N VAL A 96 -8.57 -4.86 -6.73
CA VAL A 96 -7.11 -4.88 -6.80
C VAL A 96 -6.61 -3.61 -7.48
N ILE A 97 -5.75 -2.89 -6.76
CA ILE A 97 -5.02 -1.73 -7.27
C ILE A 97 -3.53 -2.06 -7.29
N ILE A 98 -2.87 -1.82 -8.42
CA ILE A 98 -1.45 -2.18 -8.61
C ILE A 98 -0.71 -0.92 -9.05
N ILE A 99 0.34 -0.55 -8.30
CA ILE A 99 1.32 0.46 -8.71
C ILE A 99 2.52 -0.29 -9.29
N ASP A 100 2.71 -0.18 -10.60
CA ASP A 100 3.67 -1.02 -11.34
C ASP A 100 4.59 -0.18 -12.24
N PRO A 101 5.82 0.13 -11.77
CA PRO A 101 6.77 0.89 -12.57
C PRO A 101 7.43 0.08 -13.69
N GLU A 102 7.33 -1.26 -13.66
CA GLU A 102 7.98 -2.15 -14.64
C GLU A 102 7.02 -2.62 -15.75
N ASP A 103 5.75 -2.19 -15.69
CA ASP A 103 4.70 -2.56 -16.66
C ASP A 103 4.50 -4.08 -16.82
N GLU A 104 4.81 -4.86 -15.79
CA GLU A 104 4.68 -6.31 -15.76
C GLU A 104 3.22 -6.80 -15.66
N TYR A 105 2.31 -5.98 -15.13
CA TYR A 105 0.94 -6.37 -14.80
C TYR A 105 -0.11 -5.91 -15.82
N ARG A 106 0.25 -5.09 -16.82
CA ARG A 106 -0.71 -4.54 -17.80
C ARG A 106 -1.53 -5.61 -18.49
N TYR A 107 -0.85 -6.63 -19.00
CA TYR A 107 -1.51 -7.75 -19.66
C TYR A 107 -2.48 -8.48 -18.73
N LEU A 108 -2.16 -8.60 -17.44
CA LEU A 108 -3.06 -9.19 -16.46
C LEU A 108 -4.32 -8.32 -16.30
N ALA A 109 -4.15 -7.02 -16.08
CA ALA A 109 -5.25 -6.07 -15.91
C ALA A 109 -6.21 -6.10 -17.12
N GLU A 110 -5.68 -6.04 -18.34
CA GLU A 110 -6.47 -6.14 -19.58
C GLU A 110 -7.20 -7.48 -19.71
N THR A 111 -6.53 -8.59 -19.37
CA THR A 111 -7.10 -9.94 -19.47
C THR A 111 -8.29 -10.15 -18.53
N VAL A 112 -8.27 -9.53 -17.35
CA VAL A 112 -9.35 -9.64 -16.36
C VAL A 112 -10.44 -8.58 -16.51
N GLY A 113 -10.39 -7.77 -17.59
CA GLY A 113 -11.36 -6.68 -17.82
C GLY A 113 -11.17 -5.47 -16.91
N GLY A 114 -9.98 -5.32 -16.32
CA GLY A 114 -9.57 -4.14 -15.57
C GLY A 114 -9.16 -2.96 -16.47
N SER A 115 -8.66 -1.91 -15.83
CA SER A 115 -8.07 -0.74 -16.47
C SER A 115 -6.57 -0.70 -16.20
N ALA A 116 -5.80 -0.30 -17.20
CA ALA A 116 -4.37 -0.01 -17.06
C ALA A 116 -4.13 1.45 -17.46
N ILE A 117 -3.86 2.28 -16.46
CA ILE A 117 -3.65 3.72 -16.61
C ILE A 117 -2.15 3.93 -16.71
N LYS A 118 -1.70 4.41 -17.87
CA LYS A 118 -0.31 4.81 -18.03
C LYS A 118 -0.15 6.24 -17.54
N ILE A 119 0.66 6.46 -16.52
CA ILE A 119 1.01 7.79 -16.02
C ILE A 119 2.47 8.07 -16.40
N SER A 120 2.64 9.00 -17.35
CA SER A 120 3.95 9.42 -17.85
C SER A 120 3.90 10.88 -18.28
N ILE A 121 5.07 11.48 -18.51
CA ILE A 121 5.20 12.90 -18.87
C ILE A 121 4.40 13.27 -20.13
N ASN A 122 4.28 12.32 -21.08
CA ASN A 122 3.56 12.50 -22.35
C ASN A 122 2.23 11.75 -22.38
N SER A 123 1.80 11.18 -21.25
CA SER A 123 0.51 10.48 -21.19
C SER A 123 -0.63 11.48 -21.29
N PRO A 124 -1.75 11.13 -21.94
CA PRO A 124 -2.97 11.91 -21.83
C PRO A 124 -3.61 11.81 -20.43
N HIS A 125 -3.17 10.89 -19.57
CA HIS A 125 -3.71 10.71 -18.22
C HIS A 125 -2.91 11.53 -17.20
N HIS A 126 -3.63 12.28 -16.37
CA HIS A 126 -3.05 13.19 -15.38
C HIS A 126 -3.73 13.03 -14.03
N ILE A 127 -2.94 13.20 -12.97
CA ILE A 127 -3.41 13.26 -11.59
C ILE A 127 -2.98 14.62 -11.04
N ASN A 128 -3.94 15.44 -10.64
CA ASN A 128 -3.64 16.69 -9.95
C ASN A 128 -3.45 16.41 -8.45
N PRO A 129 -2.27 16.66 -7.86
CA PRO A 129 -2.08 16.46 -6.42
C PRO A 129 -2.95 17.36 -5.55
N LEU A 130 -3.34 18.54 -6.06
CA LEU A 130 -4.21 19.48 -5.35
C LEU A 130 -5.71 19.18 -5.54
N ASP A 131 -6.04 18.00 -6.08
CA ASP A 131 -7.42 17.55 -6.17
C ASP A 131 -7.90 17.08 -4.80
N LEU A 132 -8.95 17.73 -4.29
CA LEU A 132 -9.44 17.47 -2.95
C LEU A 132 -10.29 16.19 -2.93
N PRO A 133 -10.05 15.28 -1.98
CA PRO A 133 -10.90 14.10 -1.84
C PRO A 133 -12.31 14.51 -1.43
N THR A 134 -13.30 13.75 -1.90
CA THR A 134 -14.70 13.96 -1.53
C THR A 134 -14.89 13.57 -0.05
N PRO A 135 -15.47 14.44 0.79
CA PRO A 135 -15.76 14.09 2.18
C PRO A 135 -16.66 12.86 2.28
N LYS A 136 -16.33 11.94 3.18
CA LYS A 136 -17.20 10.81 3.53
C LYS A 136 -18.37 11.28 4.40
N GLU A 137 -19.42 10.45 4.52
CA GLU A 137 -20.62 10.78 5.32
C GLU A 137 -20.30 11.16 6.78
N ASP A 138 -19.22 10.61 7.34
CA ASP A 138 -18.79 10.82 8.73
C ASP A 138 -17.72 11.93 8.90
N GLU A 139 -17.32 12.62 7.83
CA GLU A 139 -16.23 13.60 7.84
C GLU A 139 -16.73 15.01 7.56
N THR A 140 -16.20 16.01 8.27
CA THR A 140 -16.50 17.41 7.94
C THR A 140 -15.59 17.89 6.80
N PRO A 141 -16.08 18.78 5.89
CA PRO A 141 -15.24 19.37 4.85
C PRO A 141 -13.97 20.05 5.38
N ALA A 142 -14.06 20.63 6.57
CA ALA A 142 -12.93 21.27 7.24
C ALA A 142 -11.83 20.27 7.65
N ASP A 143 -12.21 19.08 8.14
CA ASP A 143 -11.25 18.06 8.55
C ASP A 143 -10.56 17.44 7.34
N VAL A 144 -11.33 17.17 6.27
CA VAL A 144 -10.80 16.67 4.99
C VAL A 144 -9.81 17.67 4.40
N PHE A 145 -10.16 18.95 4.37
CA PHE A 145 -9.29 20.01 3.87
C PHE A 145 -7.97 20.10 4.66
N LYS A 146 -8.04 20.06 5.99
CA LYS A 146 -6.83 20.09 6.85
C LYS A 146 -5.95 18.86 6.65
N SER A 147 -6.54 17.66 6.61
CA SER A 147 -5.78 16.43 6.35
C SER A 147 -5.09 16.49 5.00
N HIS A 148 -5.81 16.94 3.97
CA HIS A 148 -5.25 17.06 2.63
C HIS A 148 -4.13 18.09 2.54
N LEU A 149 -4.23 19.23 3.25
CA LEU A 149 -3.12 20.19 3.34
C LEU A 149 -1.88 19.57 3.99
N LEU A 150 -2.03 18.76 5.05
CA LEU A 150 -0.90 18.06 5.67
C LEU A 150 -0.23 17.07 4.69
N ASP A 151 -1.04 16.32 3.94
CA ASP A 151 -0.56 15.39 2.91
C ASP A 151 0.18 16.13 1.79
N LEU A 152 -0.36 17.27 1.34
CA LEU A 152 0.27 18.15 0.35
C LEU A 152 1.60 18.72 0.86
N THR A 153 1.67 19.20 2.10
CA THR A 153 2.93 19.66 2.69
C THR A 153 3.97 18.53 2.75
N GLY A 154 3.54 17.30 3.05
CA GLY A 154 4.37 16.10 2.97
C GLY A 154 4.88 15.82 1.55
N LEU A 155 3.98 15.86 0.56
CA LEU A 155 4.33 15.68 -0.84
C LEU A 155 5.31 16.75 -1.34
N MET A 156 5.07 18.02 -1.02
CA MET A 156 5.94 19.12 -1.42
C MET A 156 7.34 18.99 -0.81
N LYS A 157 7.47 18.52 0.43
CA LYS A 157 8.77 18.19 1.02
C LYS A 157 9.51 17.11 0.22
N LEU A 158 8.81 16.06 -0.23
CA LEU A 158 9.40 15.03 -1.07
C LEU A 158 9.83 15.57 -2.45
N LEU A 159 9.02 16.45 -3.05
CA LEU A 159 9.27 17.00 -4.38
C LEU A 159 10.35 18.09 -4.42
N LEU A 160 10.41 18.95 -3.40
CA LEU A 160 11.26 20.15 -3.32
C LEU A 160 12.54 19.93 -2.52
N GLY A 161 12.67 18.79 -1.83
CA GLY A 161 13.83 18.39 -1.07
C GLY A 161 13.90 19.03 0.32
N GLU A 162 15.13 19.27 0.80
CA GLU A 162 15.33 19.90 2.11
C GLU A 162 14.70 21.30 2.16
N MET A 163 13.95 21.54 3.24
CA MET A 163 13.20 22.77 3.45
C MET A 163 13.40 23.23 4.89
N THR A 164 13.63 24.53 5.10
CA THR A 164 13.75 25.08 6.45
C THR A 164 12.38 25.20 7.15
N PRO A 165 12.32 25.33 8.49
CA PRO A 165 11.05 25.59 9.19
C PRO A 165 10.33 26.85 8.69
N GLU A 166 11.08 27.89 8.32
CA GLU A 166 10.57 29.13 7.75
C GLU A 166 9.94 28.89 6.37
N GLU A 167 10.67 28.21 5.47
CA GLU A 167 10.14 27.82 4.15
C GLU A 167 8.89 26.94 4.30
N GLY A 168 8.86 26.04 5.30
CA GLY A 168 7.68 25.23 5.59
C GLY A 168 6.46 26.04 6.03
N SER A 169 6.67 27.10 6.82
CA SER A 169 5.58 27.99 7.23
C SER A 169 5.04 28.79 6.04
N ILE A 170 5.94 29.26 5.16
CA ILE A 170 5.57 29.96 3.91
C ILE A 170 4.79 29.03 2.97
N LEU A 171 5.20 27.77 2.86
CA LEU A 171 4.51 26.79 2.04
C LEU A 171 3.07 26.54 2.53
N ASP A 172 2.88 26.38 3.84
CA ASP A 172 1.55 26.16 4.42
C ASP A 172 0.63 27.36 4.15
N GLU A 173 1.14 28.59 4.30
CA GLU A 173 0.43 29.83 3.94
C GLU A 173 0.09 29.87 2.45
N ALA A 174 1.05 29.57 1.58
CA ALA A 174 0.87 29.55 0.13
C ALA A 174 -0.19 28.53 -0.32
N LEU A 175 -0.22 27.33 0.28
CA LEU A 175 -1.24 26.32 -0.03
C LEU A 175 -2.64 26.82 0.33
N ILE A 176 -2.81 27.42 1.52
CA ILE A 176 -4.10 27.98 1.96
C ILE A 176 -4.56 29.08 1.01
N GLU A 177 -3.67 30.02 0.65
CA GLU A 177 -3.99 31.11 -0.28
C GLU A 177 -4.33 30.57 -1.67
N THR A 178 -3.61 29.56 -2.15
CA THR A 178 -3.85 28.93 -3.46
C THR A 178 -5.26 28.34 -3.57
N TYR A 179 -5.73 27.67 -2.51
CA TYR A 179 -7.11 27.18 -2.45
C TYR A 179 -8.12 28.31 -2.30
N ALA A 180 -7.82 29.34 -1.50
CA ALA A 180 -8.69 30.49 -1.31
C ALA A 180 -8.94 31.25 -2.63
N LEU A 181 -7.95 31.32 -3.53
CA LEU A 181 -8.10 31.90 -4.88
C LEU A 181 -9.11 31.16 -5.77
N LYS A 182 -9.45 29.91 -5.45
CA LYS A 182 -10.48 29.11 -6.12
C LYS A 182 -11.79 29.03 -5.33
N ASP A 183 -11.97 29.90 -4.34
CA ASP A 183 -13.11 29.91 -3.40
C ASP A 183 -13.24 28.61 -2.57
N ILE A 184 -12.14 27.86 -2.44
CA ILE A 184 -12.08 26.64 -1.65
C ILE A 184 -11.56 26.99 -0.25
N ASN A 185 -12.39 26.78 0.76
CA ASN A 185 -12.03 27.01 2.15
C ASN A 185 -12.74 25.97 3.06
N PRO A 186 -12.32 25.85 4.34
CA PRO A 186 -12.88 24.86 5.26
C PRO A 186 -14.40 24.94 5.48
N ASN A 187 -15.02 26.09 5.17
CA ASN A 187 -16.43 26.35 5.41
C ASN A 187 -17.28 26.31 4.13
N THR A 188 -16.68 26.09 2.96
CA THR A 188 -17.41 25.99 1.69
C THR A 188 -17.58 24.54 1.26
N ASP A 189 -18.70 24.27 0.59
CA ASP A 189 -18.87 23.02 -0.14
C ASP A 189 -18.05 23.10 -1.44
N PHE A 190 -16.88 22.47 -1.43
CA PHE A 190 -15.94 22.43 -2.56
C PHE A 190 -16.16 21.25 -3.50
N SER A 191 -17.26 20.48 -3.34
CA SER A 191 -17.55 19.29 -4.16
C SER A 191 -17.64 19.56 -5.67
N LYS A 192 -17.89 20.81 -6.08
CA LYS A 192 -18.01 21.24 -7.49
C LYS A 192 -16.97 22.27 -7.89
N SER A 193 -16.07 22.65 -6.99
CA SER A 193 -15.04 23.64 -7.27
C SER A 193 -13.93 22.99 -8.08
N ALA A 194 -13.40 23.72 -9.06
CA ALA A 194 -12.22 23.26 -9.77
C ALA A 194 -11.00 23.43 -8.85
N PRO A 195 -10.26 22.34 -8.55
CA PRO A 195 -9.08 22.43 -7.72
C PRO A 195 -8.00 23.30 -8.40
N PRO A 196 -7.14 23.97 -7.61
CA PRO A 196 -6.00 24.69 -8.15
C PRO A 196 -4.98 23.75 -8.80
N LEU A 197 -4.09 24.30 -9.62
CA LEU A 197 -2.96 23.57 -10.21
C LEU A 197 -1.65 23.97 -9.52
N LEU A 198 -0.58 23.20 -9.74
CA LEU A 198 0.75 23.55 -9.22
C LEU A 198 1.26 24.90 -9.77
N SER A 199 0.84 25.30 -10.97
CA SER A 199 1.14 26.63 -11.51
C SER A 199 0.47 27.74 -10.71
N ASP A 200 -0.73 27.51 -10.17
CA ASP A 200 -1.40 28.47 -9.29
C ASP A 200 -0.58 28.61 -7.99
N LEU A 201 -0.15 27.49 -7.39
CA LEU A 201 0.71 27.49 -6.20
C LEU A 201 2.05 28.20 -6.45
N GLN A 202 2.68 27.97 -7.59
CA GLN A 202 3.92 28.66 -7.96
C GLN A 202 3.70 30.18 -8.00
N SER A 203 2.62 30.65 -8.63
CA SER A 203 2.33 32.09 -8.70
C SER A 203 2.07 32.71 -7.32
N VAL A 204 1.44 31.98 -6.40
CA VAL A 204 1.28 32.42 -5.01
C VAL A 204 2.63 32.51 -4.30
N LEU A 205 3.47 31.48 -4.42
CA LEU A 205 4.81 31.46 -3.82
C LEU A 205 5.72 32.59 -4.35
N GLU A 206 5.57 33.00 -5.61
CA GLU A 206 6.29 34.15 -6.18
C GLU A 206 5.86 35.49 -5.59
N GLY A 207 4.62 35.57 -5.06
CA GLY A 207 4.09 36.77 -4.41
C GLY A 207 4.42 36.89 -2.92
N LEU A 208 4.79 35.79 -2.26
CA LEU A 208 5.08 35.76 -0.83
C LEU A 208 6.56 36.07 -0.54
N THR A 209 6.80 36.91 0.47
CA THR A 209 8.16 37.24 0.93
C THR A 209 8.88 35.99 1.43
N GLY A 210 9.99 35.61 0.79
CA GLY A 210 10.77 34.41 1.17
C GLY A 210 10.33 33.12 0.45
N GLY A 211 9.28 33.17 -0.38
CA GLY A 211 8.80 32.05 -1.17
C GLY A 211 9.57 31.80 -2.48
N GLU A 212 10.50 32.68 -2.85
CA GLU A 212 11.15 32.68 -4.16
C GLU A 212 11.98 31.40 -4.39
N SER A 213 12.66 30.91 -3.36
CA SER A 213 13.41 29.64 -3.36
C SER A 213 12.50 28.47 -3.74
N LEU A 214 11.33 28.38 -3.09
CA LEU A 214 10.36 27.31 -3.30
C LEU A 214 9.73 27.41 -4.69
N ALA A 215 9.34 28.62 -5.12
CA ALA A 215 8.78 28.85 -6.46
C ALA A 215 9.75 28.40 -7.57
N ILE A 216 11.04 28.71 -7.44
CA ILE A 216 12.06 28.30 -8.42
C ILE A 216 12.18 26.77 -8.47
N ARG A 217 12.18 26.09 -7.32
CA ARG A 217 12.24 24.61 -7.27
C ARG A 217 10.97 23.98 -7.86
N LEU A 218 9.80 24.56 -7.58
CA LEU A 218 8.51 24.09 -8.07
C LEU A 218 8.37 24.24 -9.59
N ARG A 219 9.06 25.23 -10.19
CA ARG A 219 9.07 25.48 -11.65
C ARG A 219 9.38 24.24 -12.49
N LYS A 220 10.20 23.32 -11.97
CA LYS A 220 10.51 22.03 -12.61
C LYS A 220 9.25 21.19 -12.91
N TYR A 221 8.23 21.30 -12.07
CA TYR A 221 6.98 20.54 -12.11
C TYR A 221 5.81 21.30 -12.75
N THR A 222 5.96 22.60 -13.04
CA THR A 222 4.90 23.42 -13.65
C THR A 222 5.18 23.78 -15.11
N HIS A 223 6.42 24.14 -15.42
CA HIS A 223 6.87 24.54 -16.77
C HIS A 223 8.09 23.75 -17.25
N GLY A 224 8.69 22.94 -16.36
CA GLY A 224 9.85 22.12 -16.67
C GLY A 224 9.50 20.74 -17.23
N THR A 225 10.48 19.84 -17.20
CA THR A 225 10.38 18.49 -17.77
C THR A 225 9.24 17.65 -17.17
N PHE A 226 8.82 17.93 -15.94
CA PHE A 226 7.77 17.17 -15.25
C PHE A 226 6.40 17.87 -15.30
N ALA A 227 6.27 18.98 -16.03
CA ALA A 227 5.04 19.77 -16.16
C ALA A 227 3.84 18.95 -16.66
N GLY A 228 4.07 18.09 -17.65
CA GLY A 228 3.02 17.26 -18.24
C GLY A 228 2.40 16.28 -17.25
N PHE A 229 3.10 15.93 -16.16
CA PHE A 229 2.65 14.90 -15.21
C PHE A 229 1.72 15.46 -14.12
N LEU A 230 2.11 16.55 -13.44
CA LEU A 230 1.43 17.05 -12.23
C LEU A 230 0.66 18.36 -12.39
N ASN A 231 0.84 19.08 -13.49
CA ASN A 231 0.29 20.43 -13.65
C ASN A 231 -0.94 20.48 -14.59
N ASN A 232 -1.77 19.43 -14.54
CA ASN A 232 -2.99 19.31 -15.32
C ASN A 232 -4.14 18.84 -14.41
N PRO A 233 -5.40 19.20 -14.70
CA PRO A 233 -6.55 18.66 -13.97
C PRO A 233 -6.61 17.13 -14.05
N THR A 234 -7.05 16.49 -12.96
CA THR A 234 -7.31 15.04 -12.94
C THR A 234 -8.34 14.70 -14.01
N ASN A 235 -8.05 13.70 -14.85
CA ASN A 235 -8.92 13.36 -15.97
C ASN A 235 -9.24 11.86 -16.08
N ASP A 236 -8.76 11.03 -15.16
CA ASP A 236 -9.12 9.62 -15.14
C ASP A 236 -10.31 9.34 -14.22
N SER A 237 -11.34 8.71 -14.78
CA SER A 237 -12.64 8.47 -14.16
C SER A 237 -13.07 7.01 -14.20
N ASP A 238 -12.21 6.08 -14.61
CA ASP A 238 -12.57 4.66 -14.71
C ASP A 238 -12.22 3.88 -13.43
N LYS A 239 -13.09 3.99 -12.42
CA LYS A 239 -13.12 3.04 -11.27
C LYS A 239 -13.73 1.71 -11.73
N LYS A 240 -12.93 0.86 -12.38
CA LYS A 240 -13.27 -0.55 -12.65
C LYS A 240 -12.70 -1.45 -11.55
N ASN A 241 -13.20 -2.69 -11.46
CA ASN A 241 -12.88 -3.62 -10.36
C ASN A 241 -11.40 -4.01 -10.23
N ALA A 242 -10.59 -3.75 -11.26
CA ALA A 242 -9.14 -3.77 -11.20
C ALA A 242 -8.60 -2.51 -11.89
N THR A 243 -7.84 -1.70 -11.16
CA THR A 243 -7.21 -0.48 -11.69
C THR A 243 -5.71 -0.59 -11.46
N GLN A 244 -4.95 -0.64 -12.54
CA GLN A 244 -3.50 -0.58 -12.47
C GLN A 244 -3.03 0.83 -12.82
N GLU A 245 -2.20 1.40 -11.95
CA GLU A 245 -1.47 2.63 -12.20
C GLU A 245 -0.04 2.27 -12.59
N ILE A 246 0.33 2.60 -13.83
CA ILE A 246 1.67 2.37 -14.37
C ILE A 246 2.41 3.70 -14.27
N THR A 247 3.41 3.79 -13.41
CA THR A 247 4.25 4.98 -13.27
C THR A 247 5.56 4.76 -14.02
N ASP A 248 5.81 5.47 -15.11
CA ASP A 248 7.13 5.44 -15.75
C ASP A 248 8.18 6.01 -14.75
N SER A 249 9.29 5.27 -14.54
CA SER A 249 10.44 5.65 -13.69
C SER A 249 11.24 6.82 -14.25
#